data_AF-A0A0F2QKT8-F1
#
_entry.id   AF-A0A0F2QKT8-F1
#
_cell.length_a   1.000
_cell.length_b   1.000
_cell.length_c   1.000
_cell.angle_alpha   90.00
_cell.angle_beta   90.00
_cell.angle_gamma   90.00
#
_symmetry.space_group_name_H-M   'P 1'
#
loop_
_entity.id
_entity.type
_entity.pdbx_description
1 polymer ?
#
loop_
_entity_poly.entity_id
_entity_poly.type
_entity_poly.pdbx_seq_one_letter_code
_entity_poly.pdbx_strand_id
1 'polypeptide(L)' 'WYSYNGERIGQGREKARTFLKENPAIADEIEDAIRRNAGLLSDGLLSDGMSSADDDSDNDAPDAAEG' A
#
# COMPACT_ATOMS: atom_id res chain seq x y z
N TRP A 1 5.62 -22.57 12.58
CA TRP A 1 4.58 -23.20 11.75
C TRP A 1 3.82 -22.09 11.05
N TYR A 2 3.40 -22.32 9.81
CA TYR A 2 2.56 -21.40 9.05
C TYR A 2 1.12 -21.90 9.05
N SER A 3 0.20 -20.97 9.24
CA SER A 3 -1.23 -21.20 9.17
C SER A 3 -1.89 -20.08 8.38
N TYR A 4 -2.97 -20.39 7.67
CA TYR A 4 -3.79 -19.44 6.92
C TYR A 4 -5.26 -19.78 7.11
N ASN A 5 -6.09 -18.78 7.42
CA ASN A 5 -7.51 -18.96 7.73
C ASN A 5 -7.81 -20.08 8.75
N GLY A 6 -6.93 -20.24 9.74
CA GLY A 6 -7.05 -21.28 10.78
C GLY A 6 -6.55 -22.67 10.37
N GLU A 7 -6.24 -22.90 9.09
CA GLU A 7 -5.67 -24.14 8.60
C GLU A 7 -4.14 -24.12 8.65
N ARG A 8 -3.52 -25.27 8.93
CA ARG A 8 -2.05 -25.42 8.99
C ARG A 8 -1.51 -25.68 7.58
N ILE A 9 -0.80 -24.70 7.02
CA ILE A 9 -0.14 -24.80 5.71
C ILE A 9 1.13 -25.65 5.81
N GLY A 10 1.93 -25.49 6.86
CA GLY A 10 3.16 -26.29 6.99
C GLY A 10 4.17 -25.81 8.03
N GLN A 11 5.14 -26.66 8.33
CA GLN A 11 6.25 -26.33 9.22
C GLN A 11 7.44 -25.80 8.41
N GLY A 12 7.75 -24.52 8.60
CA GLY A 12 8.87 -23.88 7.92
C GLY A 12 8.56 -23.51 6.47
N ARG A 13 9.50 -22.80 5.86
CA ARG A 13 9.29 -22.11 4.57
C ARG A 13 9.10 -23.08 3.41
N GLU A 14 9.83 -24.20 3.40
CA GLU A 14 9.75 -25.17 2.31
C GLU A 14 8.40 -25.87 2.25
N LYS A 15 7.87 -26.32 3.41
CA LYS A 15 6.54 -26.95 3.46
C LYS A 15 5.43 -25.98 3.07
N ALA A 16 5.51 -24.72 3.51
CA ALA A 16 4.57 -23.70 3.08
C ALA A 16 4.64 -23.45 1.57
N ARG A 17 5.84 -23.41 0.98
CA ARG A 17 6.01 -23.26 -0.49
C ARG A 17 5.40 -24.42 -1.25
N THR A 18 5.61 -25.66 -0.81
CA THR A 18 5.02 -26.84 -1.46
C THR A 18 3.50 -26.78 -1.40
N PHE A 19 2.93 -26.48 -0.23
CA PHE A 19 1.48 -26.34 -0.07
C PHE A 19 0.89 -25.31 -1.04
N LEU A 20 1.50 -24.13 -1.16
CA LEU A 20 1.02 -23.09 -2.07
C LEU A 20 1.12 -23.49 -3.55
N LYS A 21 2.14 -24.28 -3.93
CA LYS A 21 2.25 -24.82 -5.29
C LYS A 21 1.18 -25.87 -5.59
N GLU A 22 0.80 -26.67 -4.59
CA GLU A 22 -0.24 -27.70 -4.71
C GLU A 22 -1.65 -27.11 -4.64
N ASN A 23 -1.81 -25.92 -4.04
CA ASN A 23 -3.08 -25.23 -3.85
C ASN A 23 -3.07 -23.85 -4.52
N PRO A 24 -3.13 -23.76 -5.87
CA PRO A 24 -3.03 -22.49 -6.59
C PRO A 24 -4.13 -21.50 -6.22
N ALA A 25 -5.37 -21.98 -5.99
CA ALA A 25 -6.47 -21.11 -5.57
C ALA A 25 -6.19 -20.37 -4.24
N ILE A 26 -5.54 -21.03 -3.28
CA ILE A 26 -5.14 -20.40 -2.01
C ILE A 26 -3.97 -19.43 -2.23
N ALA A 27 -3.05 -19.78 -3.13
CA ALA A 27 -1.95 -18.89 -3.48
C ALA A 27 -2.45 -17.59 -4.12
N ASP A 28 -3.40 -17.68 -5.05
CA ASP A 28 -4.06 -16.54 -5.70
C ASP A 28 -4.80 -15.67 -4.67
N GLU A 29 -5.56 -16.28 -3.76
CA GLU A 29 -6.25 -15.57 -2.67
C GLU A 29 -5.28 -14.77 -1.79
N ILE A 30 -4.16 -15.39 -1.41
CA ILE A 30 -3.11 -14.75 -0.61
C ILE A 30 -2.46 -13.60 -1.40
N GLU A 31 -2.15 -13.81 -2.68
CA GLU A 31 -1.58 -12.76 -3.53
C GLU A 31 -2.53 -11.56 -3.66
N ASP A 32 -3.81 -11.79 -3.92
CA ASP A 32 -4.83 -10.73 -4.01
C ASP A 32 -5.01 -10.00 -2.68
N ALA A 33 -4.96 -10.70 -1.55
CA ALA A 33 -4.99 -10.08 -0.24
C ALA A 33 -3.77 -9.18 0.00
N ILE A 34 -2.57 -9.66 -0.36
CA ILE A 34 -1.33 -8.88 -0.24
C ILE A 34 -1.38 -7.65 -1.14
N ARG A 35 -1.78 -7.79 -2.41
CA ARG A 35 -1.86 -6.68 -3.37
C ARG A 35 -2.88 -5.62 -2.93
N ARG A 36 -4.06 -6.03 -2.46
CA ARG A 36 -5.05 -5.09 -1.92
C ARG A 36 -4.51 -4.34 -0.72
N ASN A 37 -3.88 -5.03 0.23
CA ASN A 37 -3.32 -4.39 1.41
C ASN A 37 -2.14 -3.45 1.07
N ALA A 38 -1.29 -3.84 0.12
CA ALA A 38 -0.17 -3.01 -0.35
C ALA A 38 -0.64 -1.79 -1.15
N GLY A 39 -1.71 -1.93 -1.95
CA GLY A 39 -2.35 -0.83 -2.66
C GLY A 39 -2.95 0.18 -1.70
N LEU A 40 -3.63 -0.28 -0.65
CA LEU A 40 -4.15 0.59 0.42
C LEU A 40 -3.04 1.29 1.19
N LEU A 41 -1.91 0.61 1.45
CA LEU A 41 -0.76 1.24 2.10
C LEU A 41 -0.09 2.28 1.20
N SER A 42 0.01 2.00 -0.10
CA SER A 42 0.56 2.94 -1.09
C SER A 42 -0.33 4.16 -1.25
N ASP A 43 -1.65 3.96 -1.34
CA ASP A 43 -2.64 5.05 -1.41
C ASP A 43 -2.64 5.91 -0.14
N GLY A 44 -2.60 5.29 1.04
CA GLY A 44 -2.49 6.01 2.31
C GLY A 44 -1.19 6.80 2.45
N LEU A 45 -0.05 6.25 2.02
CA LEU A 45 1.24 6.94 2.06
C LEU A 45 1.34 8.10 1.06
N LEU A 46 0.75 7.95 -0.13
CA LEU A 46 0.70 9.03 -1.13
C LEU A 46 -0.31 10.13 -0.75
N SER A 47 -1.40 9.77 -0.08
CA SER A 47 -2.43 10.70 0.40
C SER A 47 -1.97 11.55 1.58
N ASP A 48 -1.18 10.99 2.51
CA ASP A 48 -0.70 11.72 3.70
C ASP A 48 0.44 12.71 3.35
N GLY A 49 1.15 12.47 2.23
CA GLY A 49 2.27 13.30 1.78
C GLY A 49 1.91 14.53 0.94
N MET A 50 0.66 14.72 0.53
CA MET A 50 0.26 15.80 -0.41
C MET A 50 -0.64 16.89 0.21
N SER A 51 -0.79 16.93 1.54
CA SER A 51 -1.63 17.94 2.22
C SER A 51 -0.84 19.20 2.67
N SER A 52 0.20 19.59 1.96
CA SER A 52 0.94 20.84 2.24
C SER A 52 1.57 21.40 0.96
N ALA A 53 0.72 21.87 0.05
CA ALA A 53 1.14 22.75 -1.04
C ALA A 53 0.05 23.80 -1.34
N ASP A 54 -0.57 24.34 -0.30
CA ASP A 54 -1.44 25.52 -0.39
C ASP A 54 -1.21 26.37 0.87
N ASP A 55 -0.19 27.24 0.84
CA ASP A 55 -0.25 28.59 1.46
C ASP A 55 1.03 29.36 1.09
N ASP A 56 1.00 30.05 -0.05
CA ASP A 56 1.67 31.35 -0.24
C ASP A 56 1.26 31.88 -1.63
N SER A 57 -0.06 32.05 -1.78
CA SER A 57 -0.64 32.93 -2.78
C SER A 57 -1.55 33.89 -2.03
N ASP A 58 -0.97 34.84 -1.31
CA ASP A 58 -1.43 36.22 -1.41
C ASP A 58 -0.44 37.20 -0.76
N ASN A 59 -0.36 38.37 -1.39
CA ASN A 59 0.07 39.63 -0.82
C ASN A 59 1.57 39.98 -0.75
N ASP A 60 2.05 40.55 -1.86
CA ASP A 60 2.33 41.98 -1.89
C ASP A 60 2.22 42.58 -3.31
N ALA A 61 1.38 43.60 -3.42
CA ALA A 61 0.94 44.25 -4.65
C ALA A 61 2.10 44.92 -5.41
N PRO A 62 2.05 44.97 -6.76
CA PRO A 62 2.86 45.92 -7.50
C PRO A 62 2.24 47.31 -7.33
N ASP A 63 2.78 48.10 -6.41
CA ASP A 63 2.55 49.55 -6.41
C ASP A 63 3.25 50.14 -7.65
N ALA A 64 2.49 50.13 -8.74
CA ALA A 64 2.86 50.72 -10.01
C ALA A 64 2.57 52.22 -9.97
N ALA A 65 3.62 53.00 -10.29
CA ALA A 65 3.53 54.26 -11.03
C ALA A 65 2.83 55.43 -10.29
N GLU A 66 3.19 56.70 -10.40
CA GLU A 66 3.91 57.53 -11.36
C GLU A 66 4.56 58.67 -10.55
N GLY A 67 5.67 59.28 -10.98
CA GLY A 67 5.62 60.47 -11.85
C GLY A 67 6.28 61.66 -11.16
#